data_AF-A0A914QSM2-F1
#
_entry.id   AF-A0A914QSM2-F1
#
_cell.length_a   1.000
_cell.length_b   1.000
_cell.length_c   1.000
_cell.angle_alpha   90.00
_cell.angle_beta   90.00
_cell.angle_gamma   90.00
#
_symmetry.space_group_name_H-M   'P 1'
#
loop_
_entity.id
_entity.type
_entity.pdbx_description
1 polymer ?
#
loop_
_entity_poly.entity_id
_entity_poly.type
_entity_poly.pdbx_seq_one_letter_code
_entity_poly.pdbx_strand_id
1 'polypeptide(L)' 'MRSFTVLLLLFVIVAVFIGQSQIEACVGHDGACTGDNGSQGNCCGGMLCQKNDPSWREGRCYYRPG' A
#
# COMPACT_ATOMS: atom_id res chain seq x y z
N MET A 1 20.37 34.14 -16.10
CA MET A 1 20.36 33.69 -14.68
C MET A 1 18.95 33.41 -14.15
N ARG A 2 17.95 34.27 -14.38
CA ARG A 2 16.56 34.06 -13.89
C ARG A 2 15.86 32.82 -14.49
N SER A 3 15.90 32.60 -15.80
CA SER A 3 15.28 31.42 -16.45
C SER A 3 15.84 30.07 -15.98
N PHE A 4 17.15 29.99 -15.71
CA PHE A 4 17.80 28.74 -15.30
C PHE A 4 17.34 28.30 -13.90
N THR A 5 17.05 29.28 -13.04
CA THR A 5 16.56 29.03 -11.68
C THR A 5 15.12 28.48 -11.70
N VAL A 6 14.28 29.00 -12.59
CA VAL A 6 12.89 28.54 -12.78
C VAL A 6 12.85 27.10 -13.32
N LEU A 7 13.72 26.79 -14.27
CA LEU A 7 13.85 25.43 -14.83
C LEU A 7 14.28 24.40 -13.79
N LEU A 8 15.26 24.75 -12.93
CA LEU A 8 15.70 23.89 -11.83
C LEU A 8 14.58 23.64 -10.81
N LEU A 9 13.82 24.68 -10.46
CA LEU A 9 12.68 24.55 -9.55
C LEU A 9 11.60 23.61 -10.10
N LEU A 10 11.25 23.75 -11.37
CA LEU A 10 10.28 22.86 -12.03
C LEU A 10 10.76 21.41 -12.06
N PHE A 11 12.05 21.20 -12.30
CA PHE A 11 12.63 19.86 -12.33
C PHE A 11 12.57 19.17 -10.96
N VAL A 12 12.87 19.90 -9.88
CA VAL A 12 12.77 19.40 -8.50
C VAL A 12 11.32 19.04 -8.15
N ILE A 13 10.36 19.89 -8.53
CA ILE A 13 8.94 19.64 -8.27
C ILE A 13 8.49 18.34 -8.95
N VAL A 14 8.81 18.16 -10.23
CA VAL A 14 8.45 16.94 -10.98
C VAL A 14 9.09 15.68 -10.36
N ALA A 15 10.35 15.76 -9.93
CA ALA A 15 11.04 14.64 -9.28
C ALA A 15 10.36 14.21 -7.96
N VAL A 16 9.86 15.16 -7.16
CA VAL A 16 9.12 14.86 -5.92
C VAL A 16 7.81 14.14 -6.21
N PHE A 17 7.07 14.55 -7.25
CA PHE A 17 5.79 13.93 -7.60
C PHE A 17 5.95 12.51 -8.16
N ILE A 18 7.02 12.22 -8.89
CA ILE A 18 7.28 10.87 -9.44
C ILE A 18 7.65 9.87 -8.32
N GLY A 19 8.29 10.35 -7.24
CA GLY A 19 8.71 9.50 -6.12
C GLY A 19 7.58 9.06 -5.17
N GLN A 20 6.35 9.55 -5.33
CA GLN A 20 5.22 9.22 -4.46
C GLN A 20 4.46 7.95 -4.88
N SER A 21 5.11 7.02 -5.57
CA SER A 21 4.49 5.75 -5.97
C SER A 21 4.08 4.94 -4.73
N GLN A 22 2.80 5.05 -4.39
CA GLN A 22 1.97 4.06 -3.70
C GLN A 22 2.53 3.56 -2.36
N ILE A 23 2.57 4.43 -1.35
CA ILE A 23 2.40 3.95 0.02
C ILE A 23 0.92 3.61 0.13
N GLU A 24 0.50 2.45 -0.39
CA GLU A 24 -0.77 1.87 0.05
C GLU A 24 -0.62 1.67 1.55
N ALA A 25 -1.38 2.45 2.33
CA ALA A 25 -1.43 2.28 3.76
C ALA A 25 -1.83 0.83 4.01
N CYS A 26 -0.89 0.04 4.56
CA CYS A 26 -1.17 -1.34 4.86
C CYS A 26 -2.33 -1.41 5.85
N VAL A 27 -3.08 -2.49 5.76
CA VAL A 27 -4.30 -2.67 6.54
C VAL A 27 -3.95 -3.32 7.87
N GLY A 28 -4.40 -2.69 8.95
CA GLY A 28 -4.23 -3.17 10.32
C GLY A 28 -5.06 -4.40 10.64
N HIS A 29 -4.93 -4.89 11.88
CA HIS A 29 -5.71 -6.02 12.37
C HIS A 29 -7.22 -5.80 12.19
N ASP A 30 -7.92 -6.85 11.74
CA ASP A 30 -9.35 -6.84 11.38
C ASP A 30 -9.73 -5.78 10.33
N GLY A 31 -8.77 -5.18 9.62
CA GLY A 31 -9.10 -4.37 8.47
C GLY A 31 -9.39 -5.24 7.24
N ALA A 32 -10.11 -4.68 6.27
CA ALA A 32 -10.48 -5.38 5.04
C ALA A 32 -9.25 -5.65 4.16
N CYS A 33 -9.07 -6.90 3.75
CA CYS A 33 -7.95 -7.30 2.90
C CYS A 33 -8.37 -7.81 1.53
N THR A 34 -7.53 -7.50 0.56
CA THR A 34 -7.59 -8.01 -0.81
C THR A 34 -6.45 -9.01 -1.00
N GLY A 35 -6.81 -10.23 -1.39
CA GLY A 35 -5.86 -11.34 -1.57
C GLY A 35 -6.47 -12.70 -1.28
N ASP A 36 -5.68 -13.74 -1.48
CA ASP A 36 -6.05 -15.11 -1.16
C ASP A 36 -5.95 -15.39 0.35
N ASN A 37 -6.68 -16.41 0.81
CA ASN A 37 -6.62 -16.85 2.20
C ASN A 37 -5.19 -17.27 2.58
N GLY A 38 -4.63 -16.68 3.63
CA GLY A 38 -3.27 -16.94 4.09
C GLY A 38 -2.18 -16.17 3.33
N SER A 39 -2.53 -15.33 2.35
CA SER A 39 -1.59 -14.41 1.70
C SER A 39 -1.37 -13.15 2.54
N GLN A 40 -0.25 -12.44 2.39
CA GLN A 40 -0.07 -11.15 3.07
C GLN A 40 -1.03 -10.08 2.52
N GLY A 41 -1.34 -10.10 1.22
CA GLY A 41 -2.21 -9.12 0.58
C GLY A 41 -1.76 -7.68 0.87
N ASN A 42 -2.72 -6.82 1.21
CA ASN A 42 -2.50 -5.45 1.69
C ASN A 42 -2.35 -5.37 3.23
N CYS A 43 -2.25 -6.48 3.97
CA CYS A 43 -2.11 -6.46 5.43
C CYS A 43 -0.72 -5.99 5.89
N CYS A 44 -0.66 -5.26 7.00
CA CYS A 44 0.61 -4.84 7.58
C CYS A 44 1.45 -6.05 8.06
N GLY A 45 2.78 -5.87 8.08
CA GLY A 45 3.75 -6.93 8.30
C GLY A 45 3.43 -7.89 9.45
N GLY A 46 3.49 -9.19 9.16
CA GLY A 46 3.19 -10.26 10.11
C GLY A 46 1.73 -10.71 10.15
N MET A 47 0.84 -10.01 9.44
CA MET A 47 -0.56 -10.40 9.27
C MET A 47 -0.81 -11.03 7.90
N LEU A 48 -1.80 -11.91 7.86
CA LEU A 48 -2.27 -12.61 6.67
C LEU A 48 -3.75 -12.29 6.46
N CYS A 49 -4.15 -12.23 5.20
CA CYS A 49 -5.52 -12.06 4.77
C CYS A 49 -6.29 -13.35 5.04
N GLN A 50 -7.26 -13.28 5.95
CA GLN A 50 -8.14 -14.38 6.25
C GLN A 50 -9.41 -14.25 5.40
N LYS A 51 -9.47 -15.03 4.33
CA LYS A 51 -10.59 -15.11 3.39
C LYS A 51 -11.07 -16.55 3.31
N ASN A 52 -11.61 -17.04 4.43
CA ASN A 52 -11.97 -18.45 4.60
C ASN A 52 -13.09 -18.90 3.66
N ASP A 53 -13.94 -17.96 3.22
CA ASP A 53 -14.99 -18.23 2.26
C ASP A 53 -14.67 -17.56 0.91
N PRO A 54 -14.56 -18.32 -0.19
CA PRO A 54 -14.29 -17.76 -1.51
C PRO A 54 -15.43 -16.89 -2.06
N SER A 55 -16.65 -16.99 -1.50
CA SER A 55 -17.77 -16.11 -1.86
C SER A 55 -17.65 -14.71 -1.26
N TRP A 56 -16.80 -14.50 -0.25
CA TRP A 56 -16.61 -13.19 0.34
C TRP A 56 -15.95 -12.23 -0.65
N ARG A 57 -16.44 -11.00 -0.69
CA ARG A 57 -15.84 -9.96 -1.53
C ARG A 57 -14.43 -9.62 -1.07
N GLU A 58 -14.24 -9.52 0.25
CA GLU A 58 -12.99 -9.14 0.92
C GLU A 58 -12.74 -10.07 2.12
N GLY A 59 -11.46 -10.31 2.43
CA GLY A 59 -11.05 -10.99 3.67
C GLY A 59 -10.80 -9.99 4.80
N ARG A 60 -10.23 -10.46 5.90
CA ARG A 60 -9.80 -9.62 7.03
C ARG A 60 -8.37 -9.93 7.46
N CYS A 61 -7.60 -8.92 7.87
CA CYS A 61 -6.21 -9.11 8.29
C CYS A 61 -6.10 -9.69 9.71
N TYR A 62 -5.44 -10.83 9.87
CA TYR A 62 -5.18 -11.46 11.16
C TYR A 62 -3.71 -11.88 11.29
N TYR A 63 -3.18 -11.90 12.51
CA TYR A 63 -1.84 -12.44 12.75
C TYR A 63 -1.79 -13.93 12.45
N ARG A 64 -0.63 -14.42 12.03
CA ARG A 64 -0.42 -15.86 11.83
C ARG A 64 -0.63 -16.58 13.18
N PRO A 65 -1.55 -17.55 13.27
CA PRO A 65 -1.61 -18.41 14.46
C PRO A 65 -0.29 -19.20 14.53
N GLY A 66 0.43 -19.02 15.63
CA GLY A 66 1.69 -19.71 15.91
C GLY A 66 1.47 -21.15 16.36
#